data_AF-A0AA95GHC8-F1
#
_entry.id   AF-A0AA95GHC8-F1
#
_cell.length_a   1.000
_cell.length_b   1.000
_cell.length_c   1.000
_cell.angle_alpha   90.00
_cell.angle_beta   90.00
_cell.angle_gamma   90.00
#
_symmetry.space_group_name_H-M   'P 1'
#
loop_
_entity.id
_entity.type
_entity.pdbx_description
1 polymer ?
#
loop_
_entity_poly.entity_id
_entity_poly.type
_entity_poly.pdbx_seq_one_letter_code
_entity_poly.pdbx_strand_id
1 'polypeptide(L)'
;MVKVKKDWTQKEIISALIESGTTLDALANKTICKLLELENVFLTPWAEAEFIIANYLGIHPSEIWPSRYFDSKGKPIDRTYK
;
A
#
# COMPACT_ATOMS: atom_id res chain seq x y z
N MET A 1 21.12 -9.21 13.25
CA MET A 1 19.88 -8.50 13.61
C MET A 1 19.05 -8.36 12.35
N VAL A 2 18.00 -9.16 12.19
CA VAL A 2 17.12 -9.07 11.01
C VAL A 2 16.27 -7.81 11.16
N LYS A 3 16.51 -6.78 10.34
CA LYS A 3 15.58 -5.66 10.22
C LYS A 3 14.27 -6.22 9.66
N VAL A 4 13.30 -6.45 10.53
CA VAL A 4 11.93 -6.72 10.09
C VAL A 4 11.48 -5.48 9.35
N LYS A 5 11.29 -5.56 8.02
CA LYS A 5 10.68 -4.46 7.27
C LYS A 5 9.29 -4.25 7.87
N LYS A 6 9.05 -3.05 8.40
CA LYS A 6 7.80 -2.68 9.02
C LYS A 6 6.90 -2.05 7.95
N ASP A 7 5.60 -2.28 8.07
CA ASP A 7 4.63 -1.58 7.23
C ASP A 7 4.76 -0.08 7.42
N TRP A 8 4.63 0.64 6.30
CA TRP A 8 4.57 2.08 6.31
C TRP A 8 3.34 2.53 7.08
N THR A 9 3.52 3.58 7.86
CA THR A 9 2.43 4.26 8.52
C THR A 9 1.62 5.07 7.50
N GLN A 10 0.35 5.33 7.81
CA GLN A 10 -0.51 6.19 6.98
C GLN A 10 0.14 7.55 6.68
N LYS A 11 0.85 8.12 7.66
CA LYS A 11 1.56 9.41 7.50
C LYS A 11 2.72 9.31 6.52
N GLU A 12 3.49 8.23 6.53
CA GLU A 12 4.59 8.01 5.58
C GLU A 12 4.06 7.85 4.17
N ILE A 13 2.96 7.10 3.98
CA ILE A 13 2.31 6.96 2.68
C ILE A 13 1.79 8.30 2.18
N ILE A 14 1.09 9.07 3.01
CA ILE A 14 0.60 10.40 2.64
C ILE A 14 1.77 11.34 2.32
N SER A 15 2.85 11.32 3.10
CA SER A 15 4.02 12.17 2.87
C SER A 15 4.70 11.82 1.54
N ALA A 16 4.89 10.53 1.25
CA ALA A 16 5.44 10.08 -0.02
C ALA A 16 4.56 10.45 -1.22
N LEU A 17 3.24 10.37 -1.06
CA LEU A 17 2.30 10.84 -2.09
C LEU A 17 2.45 12.35 -2.32
N ILE A 18 2.53 13.15 -1.27
CA ILE A 18 2.72 14.61 -1.36
C ILE A 18 4.08 14.94 -2.00
N GLU A 19 5.14 14.25 -1.61
CA GLU A 19 6.49 14.40 -2.20
C GLU A 19 6.50 14.03 -3.69
N SER A 20 5.70 13.06 -4.11
CA SER A 20 5.48 12.71 -5.51
C SER A 20 4.52 13.67 -6.26
N GLY A 21 3.94 14.66 -5.56
CA GLY A 21 3.06 15.67 -6.14
C GLY A 21 1.59 15.25 -6.27
N THR A 22 1.13 14.31 -5.45
CA THR A 22 -0.25 13.79 -5.49
C THR A 22 -0.85 13.65 -4.08
N THR A 23 -2.17 13.55 -4.01
CA THR A 23 -2.91 13.27 -2.78
C THR A 23 -3.79 12.03 -2.95
N LEU A 24 -4.24 11.44 -1.83
CA LEU A 24 -5.21 10.34 -1.84
C LEU A 24 -6.47 10.69 -2.64
N ASP A 25 -7.00 11.90 -2.47
CA ASP A 25 -8.13 12.40 -3.25
C ASP A 25 -7.84 12.47 -4.75
N ALA A 26 -6.66 12.98 -5.13
CA ALA A 26 -6.27 13.06 -6.52
C ALA A 26 -6.13 11.66 -7.15
N LEU A 27 -5.67 10.67 -6.39
CA LEU A 27 -5.61 9.26 -6.78
C LEU A 27 -7.02 8.65 -6.93
N ALA A 28 -7.92 8.92 -5.98
CA ALA A 28 -9.31 8.48 -6.06
C ALA A 28 -9.99 8.98 -7.34
N ASN A 29 -9.79 10.25 -7.70
CA ASN A 29 -10.37 10.84 -8.91
C ASN A 29 -9.77 10.28 -10.21
N LYS A 30 -8.56 9.73 -10.17
CA LYS A 30 -7.86 9.17 -11.34
C LYS A 30 -8.06 7.66 -11.51
N THR A 31 -8.68 7.01 -10.54
CA THR A 31 -8.86 5.55 -10.54
C THR A 31 -10.33 5.19 -10.46
N ILE A 32 -10.63 3.91 -10.61
CA ILE A 32 -11.97 3.37 -10.39
C ILE A 32 -12.34 3.29 -8.90
N CYS A 33 -11.35 3.43 -8.02
CA CYS A 33 -11.51 3.29 -6.58
C CYS A 33 -11.91 4.62 -5.94
N LYS A 34 -12.90 4.56 -5.05
CA LYS A 34 -13.37 5.70 -4.27
C LYS A 34 -12.39 6.02 -3.15
N LEU A 35 -12.40 7.27 -2.68
CA LEU A 35 -11.57 7.71 -1.55
C LEU A 35 -11.75 6.79 -0.32
N LEU A 36 -13.01 6.45 0.01
CA LEU A 36 -13.33 5.51 1.09
C LEU A 36 -12.65 4.14 0.93
N GLU A 37 -12.51 3.65 -0.30
CA GLU A 37 -11.84 2.37 -0.58
C GLU A 37 -10.32 2.51 -0.43
N LEU A 38 -9.75 3.64 -0.88
CA LEU A 38 -8.34 3.96 -0.68
C LEU A 38 -8.00 4.20 0.80
N GLU A 39 -8.89 4.81 1.59
CA GLU A 39 -8.69 4.99 3.03
C GLU A 39 -8.83 3.67 3.80
N ASN A 40 -9.76 2.82 3.37
CA ASN A 40 -9.92 1.49 3.95
C ASN A 40 -8.67 0.61 3.77
N VAL A 41 -7.79 0.91 2.81
CA VAL A 41 -6.50 0.19 2.66
C VAL A 41 -5.66 0.19 3.95
N PHE A 42 -5.79 1.24 4.76
CA PHE A 42 -5.07 1.37 6.03
C PHE A 42 -5.68 0.49 7.13
N LEU A 43 -6.98 0.20 7.03
CA LEU A 43 -7.74 -0.58 8.00
C LEU A 43 -7.74 -2.07 7.64
N THR A 44 -7.90 -2.40 6.35
CA THR A 44 -8.04 -3.76 5.85
C THR A 44 -7.16 -4.03 4.63
N PRO A 45 -6.72 -5.29 4.44
CA PRO A 45 -6.01 -5.72 3.24
C PRO A 45 -6.87 -5.63 1.98
N TRP A 46 -6.64 -4.60 1.16
CA TRP A 46 -7.34 -4.35 -0.10
C TRP A 46 -6.32 -4.16 -1.24
N ALA A 47 -5.94 -5.24 -1.93
CA ALA A 47 -4.80 -5.19 -2.85
C ALA A 47 -5.00 -4.22 -4.00
N GLU A 48 -6.21 -4.00 -4.52
CA GLU A 48 -6.44 -3.05 -5.61
C GLU A 48 -5.99 -1.62 -5.21
N ALA A 49 -6.34 -1.18 -4.00
CA ALA A 49 -5.90 0.11 -3.46
C ALA A 49 -4.39 0.10 -3.15
N GLU A 50 -3.89 -1.00 -2.57
CA GLU A 50 -2.45 -1.17 -2.29
C GLU A 50 -1.64 -1.04 -3.59
N PHE A 51 -2.08 -1.69 -4.66
CA PHE A 51 -1.47 -1.65 -5.98
C PHE A 51 -1.53 -0.26 -6.59
N ILE A 52 -2.67 0.44 -6.50
CA ILE A 52 -2.80 1.81 -7.02
C ILE A 52 -1.78 2.74 -6.36
N ILE A 53 -1.68 2.71 -5.04
CA ILE A 53 -0.75 3.56 -4.27
C ILE A 53 0.70 3.17 -4.61
N ALA A 54 1.02 1.88 -4.56
CA ALA A 54 2.37 1.39 -4.82
C ALA A 54 2.82 1.67 -6.26
N ASN A 55 1.94 1.46 -7.24
CA ASN A 55 2.18 1.76 -8.65
C ASN A 55 2.41 3.26 -8.88
N TYR A 56 1.67 4.13 -8.17
CA TYR A 56 1.90 5.57 -8.25
C TYR A 56 3.27 5.98 -7.68
N LEU A 57 3.67 5.35 -6.58
CA LEU A 57 4.99 5.56 -5.96
C LEU A 57 6.13 4.84 -6.71
N GLY A 58 5.83 4.04 -7.74
CA GLY A 58 6.82 3.28 -8.51
C GLY A 58 7.51 2.17 -7.72
N ILE A 59 6.88 1.67 -6.66
CA ILE A 59 7.41 0.60 -5.81
C ILE A 59 6.45 -0.58 -5.75
N HIS A 60 6.93 -1.74 -5.34
CA HIS A 60 6.06 -2.91 -5.16
C HIS A 60 5.23 -2.76 -3.87
N PRO A 61 3.94 -3.16 -3.82
CA PRO A 61 3.13 -3.01 -2.61
C PRO A 61 3.69 -3.76 -1.39
N SER A 62 4.51 -4.80 -1.61
CA SER A 62 5.23 -5.48 -0.54
C SER A 62 6.34 -4.66 0.12
N GLU A 63 6.78 -3.55 -0.48
CA GLU A 63 7.71 -2.60 0.14
C GLU A 63 6.98 -1.68 1.13
N ILE A 64 5.71 -1.36 0.85
CA ILE A 64 4.86 -0.53 1.71
C ILE A 64 4.24 -1.37 2.83
N TRP A 65 3.75 -2.57 2.50
CA TRP A 65 3.10 -3.49 3.45
C TRP A 65 3.78 -4.87 3.50
N PRO A 66 5.08 -4.96 3.84
CA PRO A 66 5.79 -6.23 3.93
C PRO A 66 5.07 -7.27 4.80
N SER A 67 4.37 -6.88 5.88
CA SER A 67 3.65 -7.82 6.74
C SER A 67 2.50 -8.53 6.02
N ARG A 68 1.92 -7.89 4.99
CA ARG A 68 0.79 -8.43 4.22
C ARG A 68 1.25 -9.38 3.11
N TYR A 69 2.50 -9.26 2.66
CA TYR A 69 3.04 -10.04 1.55
C TYR A 69 4.07 -11.10 1.99
N PHE A 70 4.66 -10.98 3.19
CA PHE A 70 5.65 -11.90 3.71
C PHE A 70 5.27 -12.43 5.09
N ASP A 71 5.45 -13.73 5.30
CA ASP A 71 5.36 -14.36 6.62
C ASP A 71 6.57 -13.93 7.50
N SER A 72 6.45 -14.15 8.80
CA SER A 72 7.50 -14.05 9.83
C SER A 72 8.84 -14.72 9.43
N LYS A 73 8.80 -15.69 8.52
CA LYS A 73 9.96 -16.42 7.98
C LYS A 73 10.50 -15.85 6.66
N GLY A 74 9.97 -14.72 6.19
CA GLY A 74 10.34 -14.08 4.92
C GLY A 74 9.83 -14.81 3.67
N LYS A 75 8.87 -15.74 3.82
CA LYS A 75 8.27 -16.45 2.69
C LYS A 75 7.13 -15.61 2.11
N PRO A 76 7.02 -15.46 0.77
CA PRO A 76 5.89 -14.78 0.17
C PRO A 76 4.59 -15.51 0.49
N ILE A 77 3.58 -14.76 0.91
CA ILE A 77 2.23 -15.26 1.17
C ILE A 77 1.46 -15.19 -0.15
N ASP A 78 0.92 -16.32 -0.58
CA ASP A 78 0.08 -16.36 -1.78
C ASP A 78 -1.28 -15.73 -1.46
N ARG A 79 -1.53 -14.54 -2.01
CA ARG A 79 -2.82 -13.83 -1.95
C ARG A 79 -3.57 -14.10 -3.24
N THR A 80 -3.84 -15.38 -3.54
CA THR A 80 -4.84 -15.69 -4.56
C THR A 80 -6.18 -15.13 -4.10
N TYR A 81 -6.60 -14.03 -4.74
CA TYR A 81 -7.96 -13.53 -4.68
C TYR A 81 -8.90 -14.66 -5.11
N LYS A 82 -9.75 -15.13 -4.18
CA LYS A 82 -10.77 -16.14 -4.44
C LYS A 82 -12.12 -15.47 -4.65
#